data_AF-A0A8S8XND3-F1
#
_entry.id   AF-A0A8S8XND3-F1
#
_cell.length_a   1.000
_cell.length_b   1.000
_cell.length_c   1.000
_cell.angle_alpha   90.00
_cell.angle_beta   90.00
_cell.angle_gamma   90.00
#
_symmetry.space_group_name_H-M   'P 1'
#
loop_
_entity.id
_entity.type
_entity.pdbx_description
1 polymer ?
#
loop_
_entity_poly.entity_id
_entity_poly.type
_entity_poly.pdbx_seq_one_letter_code
_entity_poly.pdbx_strand_id
1 'polypeptide(L)'
;MVKSFDIPEFDRFVIFVAVLILLYIVKPSKTRSIRTSDASQLLSRPPSSAGVFIAKSIVISIVIIASSVLIQYSEAIIDYENDQCEETKHRSKQHCDYRSYTSNDLTNQVAGFLLNEEVETGFDIGQHLSHGHGTDGPWFWLYYTFGGLVMLTGFRLAQRRRKRHLHMLKSIEAELRPIIRQLANDPRGVVEGRIQMPPTVQPSTPTSRERRRSVLILFFCGLISIVTLMSFFDFFYAMESGLNMNPRHNTEAVLLSAMALGFNISGHTAVKYLSATYPGETVSGFATGTPSPEVGRSDNAPNKVTSAKEVLAELANEMRATRVESEMLRVQLNETRIQVSSLESELERKAAELEAIQALTNDMERIIKQSEDSSSKNLSLMDSVLVGDPLFNGDKIDKQVVNDPKAIAKAAIEAYKAGRKDVKAAELDF
;
A
#
# COMPACT_ATOMS: atom_id res chain seq x y z
N MET A 1 10.70 23.15 46.27
CA MET A 1 9.90 21.91 46.42
C MET A 1 8.71 21.99 45.49
N VAL A 2 8.88 21.53 44.25
CA VAL A 2 7.76 21.30 43.33
C VAL A 2 7.45 19.82 43.47
N LYS A 3 6.31 19.48 44.09
CA LYS A 3 5.80 18.10 44.09
C LYS A 3 5.47 17.75 42.65
N SER A 4 6.31 16.92 42.02
CA SER A 4 5.92 16.19 40.81
C SER A 4 4.71 15.34 41.16
N PHE A 5 3.60 15.59 40.49
CA PHE A 5 2.48 14.66 40.50
C PHE A 5 2.93 13.43 39.69
N ASP A 6 3.26 12.35 40.39
CA ASP A 6 3.40 11.03 39.78
C ASP A 6 2.00 10.54 39.41
N ILE A 7 1.59 10.91 38.19
CA ILE A 7 0.50 10.26 37.49
C ILE A 7 1.02 8.85 37.13
N PRO A 8 0.38 7.76 37.61
CA PRO A 8 0.82 6.40 37.33
C PRO A 8 0.91 6.19 35.81
N GLU A 9 1.94 5.51 35.34
CA GLU A 9 2.24 5.33 33.90
C GLU A 9 1.06 4.75 33.09
N PHE A 10 0.19 4.00 33.76
CA PHE A 10 -1.10 3.52 33.25
C PHE A 10 -2.00 4.64 32.73
N ASP A 11 -2.09 5.76 33.46
CA ASP A 11 -2.87 6.93 33.04
C ASP A 11 -2.23 7.60 31.82
N ARG A 12 -0.90 7.58 31.67
CA ARG A 12 -0.24 8.18 30.49
C ARG A 12 -0.53 7.39 29.22
N PHE A 13 -0.52 6.06 29.28
CA PHE A 13 -0.88 5.22 28.14
C PHE A 13 -2.37 5.33 27.80
N VAL A 14 -3.26 5.29 28.80
CA VAL A 14 -4.71 5.45 28.59
C VAL A 14 -5.04 6.85 28.08
N ILE A 15 -4.42 7.90 28.62
CA ILE A 15 -4.58 9.29 28.14
C ILE A 15 -4.00 9.43 26.74
N PHE A 16 -2.85 8.84 26.42
CA PHE A 16 -2.24 8.93 25.10
C PHE A 16 -3.04 8.15 24.03
N VAL A 17 -3.53 6.95 24.36
CA VAL A 17 -4.43 6.17 23.50
C VAL A 17 -5.78 6.86 23.39
N ALA A 18 -6.31 7.45 24.45
CA ALA A 18 -7.53 8.24 24.42
C ALA A 18 -7.36 9.53 23.60
N VAL A 19 -6.20 10.19 23.66
CA VAL A 19 -5.83 11.37 22.85
C VAL A 19 -5.64 10.98 21.40
N LEU A 20 -5.06 9.82 21.09
CA LEU A 20 -4.99 9.30 19.73
C LEU A 20 -6.38 8.95 19.20
N ILE A 21 -7.22 8.28 19.99
CA ILE A 21 -8.62 8.01 19.67
C ILE A 21 -9.38 9.34 19.48
N LEU A 22 -9.13 10.36 20.31
CA LEU A 22 -9.71 11.69 20.17
C LEU A 22 -9.19 12.41 18.92
N LEU A 23 -7.91 12.36 18.60
CA LEU A 23 -7.34 12.96 17.38
C LEU A 23 -7.80 12.24 16.11
N TYR A 24 -8.16 10.95 16.20
CA TYR A 24 -8.67 10.16 15.08
C TYR A 24 -10.20 10.22 14.94
N ILE A 25 -10.94 10.37 16.04
CA ILE A 25 -12.42 10.52 16.06
C ILE A 25 -12.82 11.98 15.86
N VAL A 26 -12.07 12.94 16.43
CA VAL A 26 -12.13 14.36 16.08
C VAL A 26 -11.46 14.52 14.73
N LYS A 27 -12.25 14.15 13.72
CA LYS A 27 -12.11 14.62 12.35
C LYS A 27 -11.68 16.10 12.39
N PRO A 28 -10.75 16.55 11.52
CA PRO A 28 -10.54 17.98 11.31
C PRO A 28 -11.84 18.57 10.78
N SER A 29 -12.67 19.08 11.69
CA SER A 29 -13.76 19.97 11.37
C SER A 29 -13.08 21.24 10.87
N LYS A 30 -13.21 21.48 9.56
CA LYS A 30 -12.59 22.57 8.79
C LYS A 30 -11.17 22.31 8.27
N THR A 31 -10.96 21.23 7.51
CA THR A 31 -10.11 21.40 6.33
C THR A 31 -10.91 22.22 5.30
N ARG A 32 -10.40 23.41 4.99
CA ARG A 32 -10.82 24.27 3.88
C ARG A 32 -11.27 23.44 2.69
N SER A 33 -12.39 23.83 2.09
CA SER A 33 -12.77 23.45 0.74
C SER A 33 -11.61 23.78 -0.20
N ILE A 34 -10.72 22.83 -0.42
CA ILE A 34 -9.90 22.82 -1.62
C ILE A 34 -10.93 22.57 -2.72
N ARG A 35 -11.22 23.63 -3.48
CA ARG A 35 -11.94 23.59 -4.75
C ARG A 35 -11.06 22.73 -5.68
N THR A 36 -11.19 21.41 -5.61
CA THR A 36 -10.61 20.50 -6.60
C THR A 36 -11.64 20.34 -7.70
N SER A 37 -11.49 21.16 -8.73
CA SER A 37 -12.05 20.94 -10.07
C SER A 37 -11.30 19.82 -10.79
N ASP A 38 -11.07 18.69 -10.13
CA ASP A 38 -10.49 17.48 -10.73
C ASP A 38 -11.54 16.37 -10.63
N ALA A 39 -12.39 16.35 -11.65
CA ALA A 39 -13.45 15.39 -11.90
C ALA A 39 -12.89 14.00 -12.28
N SER A 40 -11.98 13.49 -11.46
CA SER A 40 -11.62 12.09 -11.35
C SER A 40 -11.32 11.83 -9.89
N GLN A 41 -12.37 11.68 -9.08
CA GLN A 41 -12.20 10.98 -7.81
C GLN A 41 -11.40 9.72 -8.13
N LEU A 42 -10.19 9.63 -7.59
CA LEU A 42 -9.32 8.47 -7.65
C LEU A 42 -10.18 7.25 -7.37
N LEU A 43 -10.61 6.57 -8.43
CA LEU A 43 -11.31 5.32 -8.34
C LEU A 43 -10.28 4.39 -7.70
N SER A 44 -10.41 4.16 -6.39
CA SER A 44 -9.40 3.43 -5.63
C SER A 44 -9.41 2.01 -6.16
N ARG A 45 -8.52 1.73 -7.13
CA ARG A 45 -8.49 0.48 -7.85
C ARG A 45 -8.28 -0.64 -6.83
N PRO A 46 -9.05 -1.73 -6.91
CA PRO A 46 -8.88 -2.84 -6.00
C PRO A 46 -7.45 -3.38 -6.12
N PRO A 47 -6.82 -3.80 -5.00
CA PRO A 47 -5.55 -4.52 -5.06
C PRO A 47 -5.67 -5.79 -5.92
N SER A 48 -4.54 -6.22 -6.48
CA SER A 48 -4.47 -7.45 -7.28
C SER A 48 -4.93 -8.65 -6.45
N SER A 49 -5.55 -9.65 -7.09
CA SER A 49 -5.97 -10.89 -6.42
C SER A 49 -4.79 -11.61 -5.76
N ALA A 50 -3.63 -11.61 -6.42
CA ALA A 50 -2.39 -12.16 -5.88
C ALA A 50 -1.92 -11.40 -4.62
N GLY A 51 -1.95 -10.07 -4.64
CA GLY A 51 -1.58 -9.25 -3.48
C GLY A 51 -2.51 -9.47 -2.28
N VAL A 52 -3.81 -9.62 -2.52
CA VAL A 52 -4.78 -9.97 -1.46
C VAL A 52 -4.53 -11.37 -0.90
N PHE A 53 -4.15 -12.34 -1.73
CA PHE A 53 -3.81 -13.69 -1.28
C PHE A 53 -2.56 -13.70 -0.41
N ILE A 54 -1.50 -13.01 -0.83
CA ILE A 54 -0.25 -12.88 -0.06
C ILE A 54 -0.51 -12.20 1.29
N ALA A 55 -1.21 -11.06 1.29
CA ALA A 55 -1.55 -10.35 2.52
C ALA A 55 -2.38 -11.23 3.49
N LYS A 56 -3.33 -12.01 2.95
CA LYS A 56 -4.10 -12.96 3.76
C LYS A 56 -3.21 -14.07 4.34
N SER A 57 -2.25 -14.59 3.57
CA SER A 57 -1.31 -15.61 4.04
C SER A 57 -0.45 -15.06 5.18
N ILE A 58 0.09 -13.85 5.04
CA ILE A 58 0.89 -13.19 6.07
C ILE A 58 0.10 -13.06 7.37
N VAL A 59 -1.15 -12.56 7.30
CA VAL A 59 -2.00 -12.43 8.50
C VAL A 59 -2.27 -13.78 9.15
N ILE A 60 -2.53 -14.84 8.38
CA ILE A 60 -2.73 -16.19 8.93
C ILE A 60 -1.46 -16.67 9.64
N SER A 61 -0.28 -16.51 9.01
CA SER A 61 1.00 -16.88 9.62
C SER A 61 1.24 -16.14 10.94
N ILE A 62 1.00 -14.82 10.98
CA ILE A 62 1.15 -14.02 12.20
C ILE A 62 0.20 -14.48 13.31
N VAL A 63 -1.06 -14.77 12.98
CA VAL A 63 -2.03 -15.28 13.96
C VAL A 63 -1.58 -16.64 14.50
N ILE A 64 -1.07 -17.53 13.65
CA ILE A 64 -0.53 -18.84 14.09
C ILE A 64 0.65 -18.65 15.04
N ILE A 65 1.60 -17.79 14.71
CA ILE A 65 2.77 -17.50 15.55
C ILE A 65 2.30 -16.93 16.90
N ALA A 66 1.46 -15.90 16.88
CA ALA A 66 0.96 -15.28 18.11
C ALA A 66 0.16 -16.24 18.99
N SER A 67 -0.66 -17.10 18.38
CA SER A 67 -1.37 -18.17 19.11
C SER A 67 -0.41 -19.21 19.69
N SER A 68 0.65 -19.58 18.97
CA SER A 68 1.67 -20.50 19.47
C SER A 68 2.40 -19.92 20.69
N VAL A 69 2.74 -18.63 20.66
CA VAL A 69 3.39 -17.96 21.81
C VAL A 69 2.44 -17.90 23.01
N LEU A 70 1.16 -17.57 22.79
CA LEU A 70 0.16 -17.57 23.86
C LEU A 70 -0.06 -18.95 24.48
N ILE A 71 0.04 -20.03 23.69
CA ILE A 71 -0.04 -21.41 24.20
C ILE A 71 1.20 -21.74 25.04
N GLN A 72 2.40 -21.42 24.56
CA GLN A 72 3.63 -21.64 25.35
C GLN A 72 3.61 -20.85 26.66
N TYR A 73 3.13 -19.61 26.61
CA TYR A 73 2.92 -18.80 27.80
C TYR A 73 1.91 -19.44 28.77
N SER A 74 0.83 -20.01 28.24
CA SER A 74 -0.16 -20.71 29.07
C SER A 74 0.42 -21.95 29.75
N GLU A 75 1.28 -22.70 29.06
CA GLU A 75 1.99 -23.85 29.62
C GLU A 75 3.00 -23.40 30.69
N ALA A 76 3.74 -22.33 30.44
CA ALA A 76 4.70 -21.77 31.39
C ALA A 76 4.04 -21.29 32.70
N ILE A 77 2.83 -20.72 32.63
CA ILE A 77 2.07 -20.34 33.83
C ILE A 77 1.68 -21.58 34.64
N ILE A 78 1.24 -22.64 33.97
CA ILE A 78 0.85 -23.90 34.64
C ILE A 78 2.07 -24.51 35.35
N ASP A 79 3.21 -24.56 34.67
CA ASP A 79 4.44 -25.10 35.23
C ASP A 79 4.90 -24.25 36.43
N TYR A 80 4.84 -22.92 36.31
CA TYR A 80 5.17 -22.01 37.41
C TYR A 80 4.26 -22.18 38.64
N GLU A 81 2.94 -22.29 38.45
CA GLU A 81 1.98 -22.50 39.56
C GLU A 81 2.13 -23.91 40.18
N ASN A 82 2.45 -24.92 39.37
CA ASN A 82 2.74 -26.28 39.86
C ASN A 82 4.02 -26.32 40.70
N ASP A 83 5.09 -25.65 40.26
CA ASP A 83 6.38 -25.56 40.98
C ASP A 83 6.24 -24.84 42.32
N GLN A 84 5.38 -23.81 42.38
CA GLN A 84 5.02 -23.14 43.64
C GLN A 84 4.28 -24.05 44.62
N CYS A 85 3.55 -25.06 44.11
CA CYS A 85 2.78 -26.02 44.91
C CYS A 85 3.46 -27.39 45.12
N GLU A 86 4.71 -27.56 44.71
CA GLU A 86 5.39 -28.85 44.82
C GLU A 86 5.64 -29.26 46.29
N GLU A 87 5.15 -30.44 46.69
CA GLU A 87 5.14 -30.97 48.07
C GLU A 87 6.54 -31.08 48.72
N THR A 88 7.61 -31.09 47.92
CA THR A 88 8.99 -31.28 48.38
C THR A 88 9.59 -30.03 49.02
N LYS A 89 9.11 -28.82 48.68
CA LYS A 89 9.60 -27.54 49.23
C LYS A 89 8.85 -27.05 50.48
N HIS A 90 7.60 -27.46 50.68
CA HIS A 90 6.75 -26.95 51.76
C HIS A 90 6.20 -28.06 52.67
N ARG A 91 7.09 -28.69 53.45
CA ARG A 91 6.71 -29.71 54.47
C ARG A 91 5.94 -29.16 55.68
N SER A 92 5.80 -27.84 55.83
CA SER A 92 5.11 -27.28 56.99
C SER A 92 4.38 -25.98 56.67
N LYS A 93 3.15 -26.08 56.15
CA LYS A 93 1.96 -25.31 56.57
C LYS A 93 0.90 -25.37 55.46
N GLN A 94 -0.32 -25.73 55.87
CA GLN A 94 -1.63 -25.36 55.32
C GLN A 94 -1.78 -25.23 53.81
N HIS A 95 -2.57 -26.15 53.22
CA HIS A 95 -3.31 -26.04 51.94
C HIS A 95 -2.61 -25.22 50.85
N CYS A 96 -1.98 -25.90 49.88
CA CYS A 96 -1.65 -25.21 48.63
C CYS A 96 -2.97 -24.88 47.93
N ASP A 97 -3.33 -23.61 47.92
CA ASP A 97 -4.51 -23.12 47.23
C ASP A 97 -4.01 -22.37 46.00
N TYR A 98 -4.34 -22.90 44.82
CA TYR A 98 -3.98 -22.29 43.54
C TYR A 98 -4.55 -20.88 43.48
N ARG A 99 -3.67 -19.87 43.44
CA ARG A 99 -4.08 -18.49 43.70
C ARG A 99 -4.87 -17.86 42.55
N SER A 100 -4.59 -18.24 41.31
CA SER A 100 -5.07 -17.47 40.15
C SER A 100 -5.41 -18.33 38.93
N TYR A 101 -4.41 -18.73 38.13
CA TYR A 101 -4.63 -19.24 36.76
C TYR A 101 -5.22 -20.64 36.71
N THR A 102 -4.84 -21.51 37.65
CA THR A 102 -5.34 -22.89 37.78
C THR A 102 -6.52 -23.03 38.77
N SER A 103 -7.03 -21.92 39.31
CA SER A 103 -8.21 -21.93 40.16
C SER A 103 -9.47 -22.35 39.39
N ASN A 104 -10.51 -22.83 40.09
CA ASN A 104 -11.77 -23.25 39.46
C ASN A 104 -12.67 -22.08 38.99
N ASP A 105 -12.34 -20.83 39.35
CA ASP A 105 -13.12 -19.64 38.98
C ASP A 105 -12.56 -19.02 37.70
N LEU A 106 -13.38 -18.98 36.64
CA LEU A 106 -13.02 -18.40 35.34
C LEU A 106 -12.47 -16.97 35.47
N THR A 107 -12.97 -16.18 36.42
CA THR A 107 -12.52 -14.78 36.61
C THR A 107 -11.06 -14.75 37.05
N ASN A 108 -10.70 -15.65 37.97
CA ASN A 108 -9.36 -15.79 38.50
C ASN A 108 -8.43 -16.46 37.49
N GLN A 109 -8.94 -17.39 36.67
CA GLN A 109 -8.20 -17.95 35.53
C GLN A 109 -7.82 -16.86 34.53
N VAL A 110 -8.77 -16.02 34.13
CA VAL A 110 -8.52 -14.93 33.18
C VAL A 110 -7.59 -13.87 33.77
N ALA A 111 -7.77 -13.53 35.06
CA ALA A 111 -6.88 -12.59 35.75
C ALA A 111 -5.45 -13.16 35.86
N GLY A 112 -5.32 -14.43 36.23
CA GLY A 112 -4.04 -15.14 36.29
C GLY A 112 -3.35 -15.25 34.92
N PHE A 113 -4.11 -15.32 33.83
CA PHE A 113 -3.52 -15.30 32.49
C PHE A 113 -3.00 -13.92 32.10
N LEU A 114 -3.75 -12.86 32.43
CA LEU A 114 -3.52 -11.52 31.87
C LEU A 114 -2.63 -10.64 32.73
N LEU A 115 -2.50 -10.95 34.02
CA LEU A 115 -1.87 -10.10 35.04
C LEU A 115 -0.75 -10.80 35.82
N ASN A 116 -0.31 -11.99 35.39
CA ASN A 116 0.80 -12.66 36.03
C ASN A 116 2.12 -12.01 35.60
N GLU A 117 2.77 -11.30 36.53
CA GLU A 117 4.03 -10.59 36.32
C GLU A 117 5.27 -11.47 36.50
N GLU A 118 5.10 -12.71 36.98
CA GLU A 118 6.23 -13.59 37.33
C GLU A 118 6.62 -14.56 36.22
N VAL A 119 5.81 -14.66 35.17
CA VAL A 119 6.03 -15.57 34.04
C VAL A 119 6.16 -14.74 32.78
N GLU A 120 7.24 -14.93 32.04
CA GLU A 120 7.49 -14.23 30.78
C GLU A 120 7.22 -15.13 29.57
N THR A 121 6.80 -14.55 28.45
CA THR A 121 6.66 -15.29 27.16
C THR A 121 8.01 -15.74 26.56
N GLY A 122 9.13 -15.40 27.19
CA GLY A 122 10.49 -15.77 26.76
C GLY A 122 11.10 -14.86 25.69
N PHE A 123 10.54 -13.65 25.51
CA PHE A 123 11.12 -12.58 24.70
C PHE A 123 11.77 -11.54 25.62
N ASP A 124 13.08 -11.31 25.44
CA ASP A 124 13.86 -10.42 26.32
C ASP A 124 13.81 -8.94 25.88
N ILE A 125 13.09 -8.64 24.78
CA ILE A 125 13.03 -7.30 24.20
C ILE A 125 11.95 -6.48 24.91
N GLY A 126 12.25 -5.24 25.31
CA GLY A 126 11.24 -4.33 25.87
C GLY A 126 10.76 -4.68 27.28
N GLN A 127 11.58 -5.37 28.09
CA GLN A 127 11.33 -5.68 29.51
C GLN A 127 11.11 -4.45 30.41
N HIS A 128 11.37 -3.24 29.91
CA HIS A 128 11.08 -1.99 30.63
C HIS A 128 9.65 -1.46 30.39
N LEU A 129 8.89 -2.05 29.47
CA LEU A 129 7.45 -1.81 29.40
C LEU A 129 6.74 -2.57 30.51
N SER A 130 5.59 -2.06 30.96
CA SER A 130 4.73 -2.80 31.88
C SER A 130 4.46 -4.20 31.32
N HIS A 131 4.74 -5.23 32.11
CA HIS A 131 4.67 -6.63 31.72
C HIS A 131 3.38 -7.00 30.97
N GLY A 132 2.25 -6.34 31.27
CA GLY A 132 1.01 -6.56 30.52
C GLY A 132 1.12 -6.24 29.02
N HIS A 133 1.75 -5.12 28.64
CA HIS A 133 1.76 -4.57 27.27
C HIS A 133 3.09 -4.74 26.52
N GLY A 134 4.16 -5.13 27.21
CA GLY A 134 5.44 -5.45 26.59
C GLY A 134 5.37 -6.73 25.75
N THR A 135 6.46 -7.04 25.05
CA THR A 135 6.50 -8.26 24.22
C THR A 135 6.64 -9.54 25.06
N ASP A 136 7.06 -9.36 26.30
CA ASP A 136 7.06 -10.34 27.39
C ASP A 136 5.64 -10.72 27.84
N GLY A 137 4.66 -9.83 27.62
CA GLY A 137 3.28 -9.95 28.07
C GLY A 137 2.27 -10.59 27.12
N PRO A 138 1.14 -11.09 27.65
CA PRO A 138 0.08 -11.71 26.85
C PRO A 138 -0.71 -10.69 26.00
N TRP A 139 -0.86 -9.42 26.42
CA TRP A 139 -1.69 -8.47 25.66
C TRP A 139 -1.13 -8.15 24.28
N PHE A 140 0.19 -8.06 24.16
CA PHE A 140 0.86 -7.80 22.89
C PHE A 140 0.48 -8.85 21.83
N TRP A 141 0.53 -10.12 22.22
CA TRP A 141 0.16 -11.25 21.35
C TRP A 141 -1.36 -11.32 21.13
N LEU A 142 -2.18 -10.93 22.10
CA LEU A 142 -3.62 -10.78 21.94
C LEU A 142 -3.99 -9.70 20.92
N TYR A 143 -3.23 -8.61 20.82
CA TYR A 143 -3.45 -7.59 19.78
C TYR A 143 -3.22 -8.14 18.37
N TYR A 144 -2.20 -8.96 18.17
CA TYR A 144 -1.96 -9.63 16.89
C TYR A 144 -3.05 -10.63 16.53
N THR A 145 -3.50 -11.45 17.49
CA THR A 145 -4.57 -12.43 17.24
C THR A 145 -5.90 -11.74 16.94
N PHE A 146 -6.34 -10.81 17.79
CA PHE A 146 -7.61 -10.11 17.59
C PHE A 146 -7.57 -9.20 16.37
N GLY A 147 -6.49 -8.43 16.19
CA GLY A 147 -6.28 -7.59 15.02
C GLY A 147 -6.24 -8.41 13.72
N GLY A 148 -5.58 -9.57 13.74
CA GLY A 148 -5.55 -10.51 12.62
C GLY A 148 -6.93 -11.07 12.28
N LEU A 149 -7.73 -11.47 13.28
CA LEU A 149 -9.11 -11.91 13.08
C LEU A 149 -9.97 -10.81 12.45
N VAL A 150 -9.83 -9.57 12.92
CA VAL A 150 -10.51 -8.41 12.32
C VAL A 150 -10.11 -8.28 10.85
N MET A 151 -8.83 -8.32 10.51
CA MET A 151 -8.36 -8.22 9.13
C MET A 151 -8.95 -9.33 8.25
N LEU A 152 -8.95 -10.58 8.73
CA LEU A 152 -9.52 -11.72 8.01
C LEU A 152 -11.02 -11.54 7.75
N THR A 153 -11.77 -11.02 8.72
CA THR A 153 -13.18 -10.68 8.51
C THR A 153 -13.35 -9.54 7.51
N GLY A 154 -12.45 -8.55 7.51
CA GLY A 154 -12.39 -7.46 6.53
C GLY A 154 -12.20 -7.98 5.11
N PHE A 155 -11.21 -8.84 4.89
CA PHE A 155 -10.97 -9.48 3.59
C PHE A 155 -12.17 -10.29 3.10
N ARG A 156 -12.81 -11.08 3.98
CA ARG A 156 -14.01 -11.85 3.64
C ARG A 156 -15.15 -10.94 3.20
N LEU A 157 -15.34 -9.81 3.87
CA LEU A 157 -16.43 -8.89 3.60
C LEU A 157 -16.21 -8.15 2.26
N ALA A 158 -15.00 -7.65 2.01
CA ALA A 158 -14.62 -7.07 0.73
C ALA A 158 -14.72 -8.09 -0.43
N GLN A 159 -14.33 -9.34 -0.20
CA GLN A 159 -14.47 -10.41 -1.19
C GLN A 159 -15.93 -10.73 -1.50
N ARG A 160 -16.81 -10.76 -0.50
CA ARG A 160 -18.26 -10.94 -0.70
C ARG A 160 -18.83 -9.82 -1.56
N ARG A 161 -18.46 -8.55 -1.29
CA ARG A 161 -18.88 -7.41 -2.12
C ARG A 161 -18.42 -7.56 -3.56
N ARG A 162 -17.14 -7.87 -3.79
CA ARG A 162 -16.59 -8.11 -5.13
C ARG A 162 -17.34 -9.20 -5.88
N LYS A 163 -17.60 -10.35 -5.23
CA LYS A 163 -18.33 -11.46 -5.84
C LYS A 163 -19.76 -11.08 -6.21
N ARG A 164 -20.46 -10.33 -5.35
CA ARG A 164 -21.81 -9.82 -5.65
C ARG A 164 -21.79 -8.86 -6.84
N HIS A 165 -20.85 -7.93 -6.89
CA HIS A 165 -20.70 -7.00 -8.02
C HIS A 165 -20.45 -7.73 -9.34
N LEU A 166 -19.52 -8.69 -9.33
CA LEU A 166 -19.23 -9.52 -10.50
C LEU A 166 -20.43 -10.38 -10.93
N HIS A 167 -21.22 -10.88 -9.99
CA HIS A 167 -22.42 -11.63 -10.30
C HIS A 167 -23.49 -10.74 -10.94
N MET A 168 -23.68 -9.51 -10.45
CA MET A 168 -24.60 -8.54 -11.05
C MET A 168 -24.18 -8.13 -12.47
N LEU A 169 -22.88 -7.91 -12.70
CA LEU A 169 -22.36 -7.65 -14.04
C LEU A 169 -22.62 -8.81 -14.99
N LYS A 170 -22.36 -10.05 -14.56
CA LYS A 170 -22.61 -11.25 -15.38
C LYS A 170 -24.09 -11.48 -15.68
N SER A 171 -24.98 -11.20 -14.74
CA SER A 171 -26.42 -11.35 -14.97
C SER A 171 -26.92 -10.33 -16.00
N ILE A 172 -26.44 -9.08 -15.91
CA ILE A 172 -26.82 -8.02 -16.86
C ILE A 172 -26.20 -8.27 -18.23
N GLU A 173 -24.96 -8.75 -18.31
CA GLU A 173 -24.33 -9.19 -19.56
C GLU A 173 -25.14 -10.31 -20.25
N ALA A 174 -25.68 -11.25 -19.47
CA ALA A 174 -26.52 -12.33 -20.00
C ALA A 174 -27.86 -11.81 -20.56
N GLU A 175 -28.48 -10.84 -19.89
CA GLU A 175 -29.71 -10.16 -20.34
C GLU A 175 -29.48 -9.28 -21.58
N LEU A 176 -28.31 -8.64 -21.69
CA LEU A 176 -27.94 -7.79 -22.83
C LEU A 176 -27.70 -8.59 -24.12
N ARG A 177 -27.19 -9.82 -24.03
CA ARG A 177 -26.83 -10.65 -25.21
C ARG A 177 -27.95 -10.82 -26.25
N PRO A 178 -29.21 -11.16 -25.89
CA PRO A 178 -30.31 -11.20 -26.85
C PRO A 178 -30.73 -9.82 -27.36
N ILE A 179 -30.67 -8.79 -26.51
CA ILE A 179 -31.05 -7.41 -26.84
C ILE A 179 -30.09 -6.81 -27.88
N ILE A 180 -28.80 -7.12 -27.83
CA ILE A 180 -27.80 -6.67 -28.82
C ILE A 180 -28.19 -7.13 -30.24
N ARG A 181 -28.70 -8.36 -30.39
CA ARG A 181 -29.15 -8.86 -31.70
C ARG A 181 -30.41 -8.12 -32.18
N GLN A 182 -31.30 -7.74 -31.26
CA GLN A 182 -32.48 -6.95 -31.58
C GLN A 182 -32.10 -5.50 -31.95
N LEU A 183 -31.16 -4.88 -31.23
CA LEU A 183 -30.61 -3.56 -31.56
C LEU A 183 -29.93 -3.53 -32.94
N ALA A 184 -29.20 -4.60 -33.29
CA ALA A 184 -28.54 -4.69 -34.59
C ALA A 184 -29.54 -4.72 -35.75
N ASN A 185 -30.75 -5.25 -35.52
CA ASN A 185 -31.81 -5.33 -36.51
C ASN A 185 -32.72 -4.10 -36.53
N ASP A 186 -32.93 -3.45 -35.38
CA ASP A 186 -33.72 -2.21 -35.24
C ASP A 186 -33.06 -1.25 -34.22
N PRO A 187 -32.18 -0.34 -34.69
CA PRO A 187 -31.50 0.61 -33.82
C PRO A 187 -32.42 1.72 -33.30
N ARG A 188 -33.58 1.98 -33.95
CA ARG A 188 -34.53 3.01 -33.52
C ARG A 188 -35.51 2.50 -32.45
N GLY A 189 -35.65 1.17 -32.33
CA GLY A 189 -36.52 0.52 -31.35
C GLY A 189 -36.23 0.89 -29.88
N VAL A 190 -35.02 1.34 -29.56
CA VAL A 190 -34.67 1.84 -28.21
C VAL A 190 -35.26 3.22 -27.95
N VAL A 191 -35.17 4.13 -28.94
CA VAL A 191 -35.66 5.51 -28.83
C VAL A 191 -37.19 5.55 -28.83
N GLU A 192 -37.81 4.62 -29.57
CA GLU A 192 -39.26 4.46 -29.64
C GLU A 192 -39.84 3.63 -28.47
N GLY A 193 -38.99 3.10 -27.59
CA GLY A 193 -39.42 2.34 -26.39
C GLY A 193 -39.89 0.91 -26.65
N ARG A 194 -39.70 0.37 -27.86
CA ARG A 194 -40.03 -1.03 -28.22
C ARG A 194 -39.03 -2.03 -27.63
N ILE A 195 -37.78 -1.61 -27.46
CA ILE A 195 -36.71 -2.38 -26.84
C ILE A 195 -36.39 -1.73 -25.49
N GLN A 196 -36.70 -2.43 -24.39
CA GLN A 196 -36.34 -1.98 -23.04
C GLN A 196 -34.92 -2.44 -22.72
N MET A 197 -34.03 -1.49 -22.38
CA MET A 197 -32.71 -1.83 -21.86
C MET A 197 -32.79 -2.22 -20.39
N PRO A 198 -32.00 -3.23 -19.94
CA PRO A 198 -31.90 -3.55 -18.53
C PRO A 198 -31.31 -2.36 -17.75
N PRO A 199 -31.63 -2.23 -16.46
CA PRO A 199 -31.14 -1.13 -15.64
C PRO A 199 -29.62 -1.16 -15.54
N THR A 200 -28.99 0.01 -15.64
CA THR A 200 -27.53 0.17 -15.54
C THR A 200 -27.00 -0.29 -14.18
N VAL A 201 -25.87 -1.01 -14.18
CA VAL A 201 -25.20 -1.43 -12.94
C VAL A 201 -24.63 -0.20 -12.24
N GLN A 202 -25.15 0.15 -11.07
CA GLN A 202 -24.59 1.24 -10.28
C GLN A 202 -23.19 0.90 -9.72
N PRO A 203 -22.30 1.89 -9.53
CA PRO A 203 -20.99 1.65 -8.93
C PRO A 203 -21.12 1.13 -7.49
N SER A 204 -20.35 0.11 -7.15
CA SER A 204 -20.36 -0.44 -5.79
C SER A 204 -19.43 0.37 -4.88
N THR A 205 -20.04 1.19 -4.02
CA THR A 205 -19.34 1.99 -3.00
C THR A 205 -19.27 1.27 -1.65
N PRO A 206 -18.26 1.57 -0.81
CA PRO A 206 -18.14 0.96 0.51
C PRO A 206 -19.29 1.34 1.45
N THR A 207 -19.80 0.33 2.17
CA THR A 207 -20.85 0.46 3.19
C THR A 207 -20.31 1.09 4.48
N SER A 208 -21.22 1.63 5.31
CA SER A 208 -20.86 2.18 6.63
C SER A 208 -20.16 1.14 7.53
N ARG A 209 -20.57 -0.14 7.45
CA ARG A 209 -19.93 -1.25 8.19
C ARG A 209 -18.50 -1.51 7.72
N GLU A 210 -18.24 -1.44 6.41
CA GLU A 210 -16.89 -1.55 5.83
C GLU A 210 -15.99 -0.40 6.25
N ARG A 211 -16.53 0.82 6.27
CA ARG A 211 -15.81 2.00 6.74
C ARG A 211 -15.43 1.89 8.21
N ARG A 212 -16.35 1.46 9.08
CA ARG A 212 -16.07 1.19 10.51
C ARG A 212 -14.99 0.12 10.70
N ARG A 213 -15.06 -0.97 9.92
CA ARG A 213 -14.03 -2.02 9.97
C ARG A 213 -12.66 -1.53 9.48
N SER A 214 -12.63 -0.67 8.47
CA SER A 214 -11.38 -0.07 7.98
C SER A 214 -10.70 0.77 9.07
N VAL A 215 -11.46 1.57 9.81
CA VAL A 215 -10.95 2.35 10.95
C VAL A 215 -10.42 1.42 12.04
N LEU A 216 -11.17 0.36 12.36
CA LEU A 216 -10.77 -0.60 13.40
C LEU A 216 -9.48 -1.36 13.01
N ILE A 217 -9.28 -1.70 11.72
CA ILE A 217 -8.03 -2.28 11.23
C ILE A 217 -6.86 -1.30 11.42
N LEU A 218 -7.03 -0.04 11.05
CA LEU A 218 -6.00 0.99 11.22
C LEU A 218 -5.65 1.22 12.69
N PHE A 219 -6.63 1.13 13.58
CA PHE A 219 -6.40 1.20 15.03
C PHE A 219 -5.44 0.10 15.51
N PHE A 220 -5.68 -1.17 15.14
CA PHE A 220 -4.77 -2.25 15.52
C PHE A 220 -3.38 -2.12 14.87
N CYS A 221 -3.31 -1.69 13.61
CA CYS A 221 -2.03 -1.40 12.95
C CYS A 221 -1.24 -0.31 13.70
N GLY A 222 -1.90 0.78 14.07
CA GLY A 222 -1.28 1.87 14.83
C GLY A 222 -0.82 1.42 16.22
N LEU A 223 -1.69 0.72 16.95
CA LEU A 223 -1.38 0.22 18.28
C LEU A 223 -0.17 -0.72 18.27
N ILE A 224 -0.15 -1.71 17.38
CA ILE A 224 0.98 -2.63 17.24
C ILE A 224 2.26 -1.88 16.86
N SER A 225 2.18 -0.94 15.91
CA SER A 225 3.34 -0.14 15.51
C SER A 225 3.92 0.66 16.67
N ILE A 226 3.08 1.30 17.49
CA ILE A 226 3.51 2.07 18.66
C ILE A 226 4.19 1.16 19.67
N VAL A 227 3.58 0.03 20.03
CA VAL A 227 4.16 -0.90 21.01
C VAL A 227 5.49 -1.43 20.50
N THR A 228 5.57 -1.87 19.24
CA THR A 228 6.84 -2.35 18.68
C THR A 228 7.92 -1.28 18.63
N LEU A 229 7.56 -0.03 18.31
CA LEU A 229 8.50 1.09 18.28
C LEU A 229 9.06 1.36 19.69
N MET A 230 8.22 1.32 20.73
CA MET A 230 8.67 1.45 22.12
C MET A 230 9.62 0.32 22.50
N SER A 231 9.29 -0.94 22.15
CA SER A 231 10.19 -2.08 22.38
C SER A 231 11.54 -1.93 21.66
N PHE A 232 11.56 -1.31 20.47
CA PHE A 232 12.80 -1.01 19.76
C PHE A 232 13.61 0.12 20.38
N PHE A 233 12.97 1.14 20.95
CA PHE A 233 13.70 2.20 21.65
C PHE A 233 14.51 1.64 22.82
N ASP A 234 13.91 0.73 23.59
CA ASP A 234 14.61 0.05 24.68
C ASP A 234 15.76 -0.82 24.15
N PHE A 235 15.55 -1.52 23.04
CA PHE A 235 16.59 -2.30 22.38
C PHE A 235 17.79 -1.42 21.94
N PHE A 236 17.53 -0.27 21.31
CA PHE A 236 18.61 0.63 20.91
C PHE A 236 19.33 1.25 22.11
N TYR A 237 18.62 1.58 23.17
CA TYR A 237 19.22 2.08 24.41
C TYR A 237 20.12 1.02 25.07
N ALA A 238 19.67 -0.23 25.13
CA ALA A 238 20.47 -1.35 25.61
C ALA A 238 21.74 -1.55 24.75
N MET A 239 21.64 -1.38 23.43
CA MET A 239 22.78 -1.48 22.51
C MET A 239 23.80 -0.36 22.75
N GLU A 240 23.35 0.88 22.95
CA GLU A 240 24.20 2.04 23.22
C GLU A 240 24.86 1.97 24.60
N SER A 241 24.18 1.37 25.58
CA SER A 241 24.68 1.20 26.96
C SER A 241 25.86 0.23 27.10
N GLY A 242 26.20 -0.52 26.06
CA GLY A 242 27.32 -1.48 26.07
C GLY A 242 27.04 -2.78 26.83
N LEU A 243 25.78 -3.07 27.16
CA LEU A 243 25.38 -4.38 27.69
C LEU A 243 25.59 -5.46 26.62
N ASN A 244 26.18 -6.59 27.00
CA ASN A 244 26.39 -7.72 26.09
C ASN A 244 25.03 -8.30 25.64
N MET A 245 24.60 -7.95 24.43
CA MET A 245 23.40 -8.51 23.83
C MET A 245 23.63 -9.98 23.47
N ASN A 246 22.75 -10.85 23.96
CA ASN A 246 22.73 -12.25 23.56
C ASN A 246 22.38 -12.33 22.05
N PRO A 247 23.03 -13.17 21.22
CA PRO A 247 22.66 -13.36 19.81
C PRO A 247 21.16 -13.64 19.58
N ARG A 248 20.47 -14.18 20.59
CA ARG A 248 19.02 -14.41 20.60
C ARG A 248 18.18 -13.12 20.48
N HIS A 249 18.64 -12.01 21.06
CA HIS A 249 17.93 -10.72 20.97
C HIS A 249 17.88 -10.20 19.53
N ASN A 250 18.94 -10.39 18.75
CA ASN A 250 18.95 -9.96 17.35
C ASN A 250 17.92 -10.74 16.52
N THR A 251 17.80 -12.06 16.74
CA THR A 251 16.81 -12.87 16.03
C THR A 251 15.38 -12.52 16.41
N GLU A 252 15.13 -12.23 17.68
CA GLU A 252 13.83 -11.81 18.19
C GLU A 252 13.43 -10.44 17.65
N ALA A 253 14.36 -9.49 17.58
CA ALA A 253 14.15 -8.16 17.03
C ALA A 253 13.82 -8.20 15.52
N VAL A 254 14.52 -9.06 14.77
CA VAL A 254 14.25 -9.29 13.34
C VAL A 254 12.86 -9.92 13.16
N LEU A 255 12.49 -10.89 13.99
CA LEU A 255 11.17 -11.50 13.93
C LEU A 255 10.07 -10.47 14.24
N LEU A 256 10.21 -9.69 15.31
CA LEU A 256 9.25 -8.67 15.75
C LEU A 256 9.04 -7.60 14.68
N SER A 257 10.13 -7.09 14.09
CA SER A 257 10.07 -6.10 13.00
C SER A 257 9.43 -6.68 11.74
N ALA A 258 9.78 -7.92 11.35
CA ALA A 258 9.18 -8.58 10.19
C ALA A 258 7.66 -8.80 10.38
N MET A 259 7.23 -9.21 11.57
CA MET A 259 5.81 -9.36 11.91
C MET A 259 5.07 -8.03 11.90
N ALA A 260 5.63 -6.99 12.53
CA ALA A 260 5.01 -5.67 12.58
C ALA A 260 4.86 -5.06 11.18
N LEU A 261 5.90 -5.17 10.35
CA LEU A 261 5.89 -4.71 8.97
C LEU A 261 4.88 -5.51 8.12
N GLY A 262 4.91 -6.83 8.23
CA GLY A 262 3.97 -7.72 7.53
C GLY A 262 2.51 -7.44 7.90
N PHE A 263 2.25 -7.18 9.18
CA PHE A 263 0.93 -6.83 9.70
C PHE A 263 0.45 -5.48 9.16
N ASN A 264 1.32 -4.47 9.15
CA ASN A 264 0.99 -3.14 8.61
C ASN A 264 0.74 -3.16 7.10
N ILE A 265 1.59 -3.82 6.31
CA ILE A 265 1.39 -3.98 4.86
C ILE A 265 0.07 -4.68 4.58
N SER A 266 -0.22 -5.74 5.32
CA SER A 266 -1.47 -6.50 5.17
C SER A 266 -2.69 -5.67 5.58
N GLY A 267 -2.58 -4.87 6.65
CA GLY A 267 -3.61 -3.95 7.12
C GLY A 267 -3.92 -2.86 6.10
N HIS A 268 -2.90 -2.18 5.56
CA HIS A 268 -3.08 -1.19 4.50
C HIS A 268 -3.69 -1.81 3.23
N THR A 269 -3.29 -3.03 2.88
CA THR A 269 -3.89 -3.78 1.77
C THR A 269 -5.37 -4.10 2.03
N ALA A 270 -5.70 -4.52 3.26
CA ALA A 270 -7.08 -4.80 3.67
C ALA A 270 -7.96 -3.53 3.61
N VAL A 271 -7.46 -2.41 4.10
CA VAL A 271 -8.14 -1.11 4.07
C VAL A 271 -8.35 -0.66 2.63
N LYS A 272 -7.32 -0.74 1.77
CA LYS A 272 -7.44 -0.42 0.34
C LYS A 272 -8.46 -1.32 -0.35
N TYR A 273 -8.53 -2.59 0.03
CA TYR A 273 -9.51 -3.52 -0.54
C TYR A 273 -10.93 -3.22 -0.06
N LEU A 274 -11.12 -2.83 1.20
CA LEU A 274 -12.40 -2.42 1.76
C LEU A 274 -12.88 -1.08 1.21
N SER A 275 -11.98 -0.12 1.00
CA SER A 275 -12.30 1.20 0.42
C SER A 275 -12.47 1.17 -1.10
N ALA A 276 -12.07 0.08 -1.77
CA ALA A 276 -12.14 -0.06 -3.22
C ALA A 276 -13.56 0.19 -3.75
N THR A 277 -13.68 1.09 -4.72
CA THR A 277 -14.91 1.32 -5.46
C THR A 277 -14.84 0.55 -6.77
N TYR A 278 -15.86 -0.26 -7.03
CA TYR A 278 -15.95 -1.00 -8.29
C TYR A 278 -16.76 -0.16 -9.28
N PRO A 279 -16.20 0.20 -10.45
CA PRO A 279 -16.95 0.93 -11.46
C PRO A 279 -18.18 0.11 -11.85
N GLY A 280 -19.31 0.81 -11.95
CA GLY A 280 -20.50 0.31 -12.60
C GLY A 280 -20.42 0.54 -14.11
N GLU A 281 -21.48 0.20 -14.81
CA GLU A 281 -21.67 0.62 -16.21
C GLU A 281 -22.09 2.09 -16.21
N THR A 282 -21.12 2.99 -16.03
CA THR A 282 -21.34 4.40 -16.33
C THR A 282 -21.20 4.57 -17.83
N VAL A 283 -22.25 5.11 -18.46
CA VAL A 283 -22.18 5.74 -19.77
C VAL A 283 -21.02 6.72 -19.74
N SER A 284 -19.88 6.31 -20.28
CA SER A 284 -18.73 7.19 -20.42
C SER A 284 -19.09 8.19 -21.50
N GLY A 285 -19.55 9.37 -21.07
CA GLY A 285 -19.79 10.52 -21.94
C GLY A 285 -21.24 10.97 -22.06
N PHE A 286 -21.91 11.29 -20.97
CA PHE A 286 -22.79 12.48 -20.88
C PHE A 286 -22.88 12.84 -19.40
N ALA A 287 -21.91 13.62 -18.93
CA ALA A 287 -22.04 14.35 -17.68
C ALA A 287 -23.00 15.52 -17.92
N THR A 288 -24.30 15.23 -18.06
CA THR A 288 -25.31 16.23 -17.72
C THR A 288 -25.24 16.38 -16.21
N GLY A 289 -24.73 17.52 -15.75
CA GLY A 289 -24.80 17.89 -14.36
C GLY A 289 -26.27 17.94 -13.94
N THR A 290 -26.74 16.90 -13.27
CA THR A 290 -28.01 16.96 -12.55
C THR A 290 -27.78 17.88 -11.36
N PRO A 291 -28.45 19.04 -11.26
CA PRO A 291 -28.40 19.82 -10.04
C PRO A 291 -29.14 19.03 -8.96
N SER A 292 -28.43 18.67 -7.90
CA SER A 292 -29.06 18.12 -6.69
C SER A 292 -29.94 19.20 -6.06
N PRO A 293 -31.21 18.93 -5.73
CA PRO A 293 -32.05 19.87 -5.02
C PRO A 293 -31.85 19.67 -3.51
N GLU A 294 -30.99 20.48 -2.90
CA GLU A 294 -31.07 20.76 -1.47
C GLU A 294 -30.96 22.28 -1.26
N VAL A 295 -32.09 22.96 -1.40
CA VAL A 295 -32.28 24.27 -0.77
C VAL A 295 -33.05 24.04 0.52
N GLY A 296 -32.38 24.37 1.62
CA GLY A 296 -32.95 24.42 2.95
C GLY A 296 -34.18 25.33 2.98
N ARG A 297 -35.18 24.84 3.68
CA ARG A 297 -36.46 25.50 3.95
C ARG A 297 -36.25 26.66 4.93
N SER A 298 -36.46 27.89 4.46
CA SER A 298 -36.94 29.02 5.27
C SER A 298 -37.49 30.11 4.34
N ASP A 299 -38.81 30.29 4.48
CA ASP A 299 -39.59 31.53 4.46
C ASP A 299 -39.82 32.35 3.16
N ASN A 300 -41.10 32.33 2.77
CA ASN A 300 -41.94 33.44 2.29
C ASN A 300 -41.50 34.26 1.06
N ALA A 301 -42.07 33.95 -0.12
CA ALA A 301 -42.46 34.94 -1.14
C ALA A 301 -43.43 34.32 -2.18
N PRO A 302 -44.37 35.10 -2.76
CA PRO A 302 -45.47 34.58 -3.57
C PRO A 302 -45.07 34.24 -5.01
N ASN A 303 -45.79 33.28 -5.59
CA ASN A 303 -45.72 32.86 -7.00
C ASN A 303 -45.75 34.06 -7.97
N LYS A 304 -44.59 34.43 -8.53
CA LYS A 304 -44.49 35.25 -9.74
C LYS A 304 -44.35 34.32 -10.94
N VAL A 305 -45.35 34.30 -11.81
CA VAL A 305 -45.31 33.53 -13.06
C VAL A 305 -44.26 34.15 -13.97
N THR A 306 -43.23 33.37 -14.33
CA THR A 306 -42.11 33.79 -15.17
C THR A 306 -42.59 34.08 -16.58
N SER A 307 -42.23 35.25 -17.13
CA SER A 307 -42.69 35.68 -18.46
C SER A 307 -41.89 34.98 -19.57
N ALA A 308 -42.52 34.65 -20.70
CA ALA A 308 -41.86 34.02 -21.85
C ALA A 308 -40.64 34.80 -22.38
N LYS A 309 -40.59 36.12 -22.16
CA LYS A 309 -39.45 36.97 -22.51
C LYS A 309 -38.23 36.72 -21.62
N GLU A 310 -38.44 36.38 -20.36
CA GLU A 310 -37.41 36.05 -19.37
C GLU A 310 -36.80 34.67 -19.68
N VAL A 311 -37.65 33.71 -20.07
CA VAL A 311 -37.21 32.38 -20.56
C VAL A 311 -36.39 32.50 -21.84
N LEU A 312 -36.79 33.34 -22.80
CA LEU A 312 -36.04 33.55 -24.04
C LEU A 312 -34.70 34.27 -23.81
N ALA A 313 -34.62 35.17 -22.83
CA ALA A 313 -33.39 35.83 -22.46
C ALA A 313 -32.40 34.85 -21.80
N GLU A 314 -32.89 33.95 -20.95
CA GLU A 314 -32.07 32.93 -20.30
C GLU A 314 -31.59 31.88 -21.32
N LEU A 315 -32.45 31.44 -22.23
CA LEU A 315 -32.08 30.55 -23.32
C LEU A 315 -31.02 31.16 -24.24
N ALA A 316 -31.13 32.46 -24.54
CA ALA A 316 -30.13 33.16 -25.35
C ALA A 316 -28.77 33.27 -24.63
N ASN A 317 -28.77 33.42 -23.30
CA ASN A 317 -27.55 33.40 -22.50
C ASN A 317 -26.94 32.00 -22.45
N GLU A 318 -27.75 30.95 -22.30
CA GLU A 318 -27.30 29.57 -22.29
C GLU A 318 -26.72 29.15 -23.65
N MET A 319 -27.31 29.60 -24.76
CA MET A 319 -26.75 29.41 -26.11
C MET A 319 -25.40 30.12 -26.30
N ARG A 320 -25.20 31.30 -25.71
CA ARG A 320 -23.92 31.99 -25.77
C ARG A 320 -22.86 31.29 -24.93
N ALA A 321 -23.23 30.84 -23.73
CA ALA A 321 -22.35 30.09 -22.84
C ALA A 321 -21.88 28.78 -23.50
N THR A 322 -22.80 28.00 -24.06
CA THR A 322 -22.47 26.75 -24.78
C THR A 322 -21.63 27.00 -26.03
N ARG A 323 -21.83 28.12 -26.74
CA ARG A 323 -20.97 28.48 -27.89
C ARG A 323 -19.53 28.79 -27.46
N VAL A 324 -19.34 29.51 -26.35
CA VAL A 324 -18.00 29.80 -25.81
C VAL A 324 -17.31 28.52 -25.34
N GLU A 325 -18.04 27.63 -24.67
CA GLU A 325 -17.52 26.33 -24.24
C GLU A 325 -17.13 25.45 -25.44
N SER A 326 -17.93 25.44 -26.51
CA SER A 326 -17.60 24.70 -27.74
C SER A 326 -16.32 25.21 -28.41
N GLU A 327 -16.10 26.53 -28.47
CA GLU A 327 -14.86 27.09 -29.01
C GLU A 327 -13.65 26.79 -28.11
N MET A 328 -13.81 26.83 -26.78
CA MET A 328 -12.75 26.44 -25.84
C MET A 328 -12.35 24.97 -26.03
N LEU A 329 -13.33 24.07 -26.19
CA LEU A 329 -13.09 22.66 -26.46
C LEU A 329 -12.35 22.43 -27.79
N ARG A 330 -12.66 23.23 -28.83
CA ARG A 330 -11.92 23.17 -30.11
C ARG A 330 -10.45 23.57 -29.95
N VAL A 331 -10.17 24.59 -29.14
CA VAL A 331 -8.79 25.02 -28.85
C VAL A 331 -8.03 23.91 -28.11
N GLN A 332 -8.63 23.31 -27.08
CA GLN A 332 -8.02 22.20 -26.33
C GLN A 332 -7.78 20.96 -27.22
N LEU A 333 -8.70 20.66 -28.14
CA LEU A 333 -8.55 19.55 -29.08
C LEU A 333 -7.39 19.79 -30.06
N ASN A 334 -7.17 21.04 -30.48
CA ASN A 334 -6.03 21.39 -31.31
C ASN A 334 -4.70 21.29 -30.55
N GLU A 335 -4.66 21.73 -29.30
CA GLU A 335 -3.47 21.62 -28.44
C GLU A 335 -3.08 20.16 -28.19
N THR A 336 -4.05 19.31 -27.86
CA THR A 336 -3.81 17.86 -27.69
C THR A 336 -3.34 17.20 -28.98
N ARG A 337 -3.86 17.59 -30.14
CA ARG A 337 -3.36 17.12 -31.44
C ARG A 337 -1.90 17.48 -31.67
N ILE A 338 -1.49 18.70 -31.33
CA ILE A 338 -0.09 19.14 -31.43
C ILE A 338 0.79 18.30 -30.49
N GLN A 339 0.37 18.07 -29.25
CA GLN A 339 1.10 17.23 -28.31
C GLN A 339 1.25 15.79 -28.79
N VAL A 340 0.19 15.19 -29.36
CA VAL A 340 0.25 13.85 -29.96
C VAL A 340 1.25 13.81 -31.11
N SER A 341 1.23 14.80 -32.02
CA SER A 341 2.20 14.86 -33.12
C SER A 341 3.65 15.01 -32.64
N SER A 342 3.88 15.73 -31.55
CA SER A 342 5.20 15.84 -30.93
C SER A 342 5.66 14.50 -30.36
N LEU A 343 4.77 13.78 -29.65
CA LEU A 343 5.06 12.46 -29.09
C LEU A 343 5.32 11.42 -30.19
N GLU A 344 4.59 11.48 -31.30
CA GLU A 344 4.84 10.63 -32.47
C GLU A 344 6.25 10.87 -33.05
N SER A 345 6.67 12.13 -33.18
CA SER A 345 8.03 12.46 -33.65
C SER A 345 9.13 12.00 -32.68
N GLU A 346 8.86 12.05 -31.37
CA GLU A 346 9.81 11.57 -30.35
C GLU A 346 9.89 10.05 -30.34
N LEU A 347 8.77 9.36 -30.57
CA LEU A 347 8.70 7.91 -30.71
C LEU A 347 9.49 7.47 -31.95
N GLU A 348 9.33 8.14 -33.09
CA GLU A 348 10.09 7.86 -34.31
C GLU A 348 11.61 8.04 -34.09
N ARG A 349 12.02 9.12 -33.41
CA ARG A 349 13.42 9.33 -33.02
C ARG A 349 13.94 8.23 -32.08
N LYS A 350 13.13 7.78 -31.11
CA LYS A 350 13.50 6.70 -30.19
C LYS A 350 13.56 5.34 -30.88
N ALA A 351 12.70 5.08 -31.85
CA ALA A 351 12.76 3.88 -32.68
C ALA A 351 14.06 3.83 -33.50
N ALA A 352 14.46 4.95 -34.12
CA ALA A 352 15.74 5.04 -34.83
C ALA A 352 16.96 4.87 -33.90
N GLU A 353 16.88 5.36 -32.66
CA GLU A 353 17.92 5.12 -31.64
C GLU A 353 18.01 3.63 -31.26
N LEU A 354 16.89 2.92 -31.15
CA LEU A 354 16.86 1.49 -30.85
C LEU A 354 17.42 0.65 -31.99
N GLU A 355 17.09 0.97 -33.23
CA GLU A 355 17.63 0.30 -34.42
C GLU A 355 19.17 0.47 -34.50
N ALA A 356 19.67 1.66 -34.18
CA ALA A 356 21.11 1.91 -34.11
C ALA A 356 21.80 1.11 -33.00
N ILE A 357 21.16 0.96 -31.84
CA ILE A 357 21.67 0.10 -30.75
C ILE A 357 21.67 -1.35 -31.21
N GLN A 358 20.59 -1.83 -31.85
CA GLN A 358 20.50 -3.20 -32.33
C GLN A 358 21.58 -3.52 -33.36
N ALA A 359 21.85 -2.62 -34.31
CA ALA A 359 22.95 -2.74 -35.26
C ALA A 359 24.31 -2.84 -34.55
N LEU A 360 24.58 -1.98 -33.56
CA LEU A 360 25.80 -2.04 -32.76
C LEU A 360 25.93 -3.38 -32.01
N THR A 361 24.84 -3.91 -31.43
CA THR A 361 24.87 -5.22 -30.76
C THR A 361 25.25 -6.33 -31.72
N ASN A 362 24.69 -6.33 -32.93
CA ASN A 362 25.00 -7.34 -33.94
C ASN A 362 26.46 -7.26 -34.41
N ASP A 363 27.00 -6.05 -34.57
CA ASP A 363 28.41 -5.85 -34.91
C ASP A 363 29.34 -6.30 -33.78
N MET A 364 28.98 -6.00 -32.52
CA MET A 364 29.73 -6.43 -31.34
C MET A 364 29.70 -7.97 -31.19
N GLU A 365 28.57 -8.61 -31.44
CA GLU A 365 28.43 -10.07 -31.46
C GLU A 365 29.28 -10.71 -32.57
N ARG A 366 29.35 -10.07 -33.75
CA ARG A 366 30.21 -10.50 -34.84
C ARG A 366 31.70 -10.40 -34.49
N ILE A 367 32.10 -9.32 -33.81
CA ILE A 367 33.49 -9.14 -33.31
C ILE A 367 33.82 -10.22 -32.29
N ILE A 368 32.90 -10.54 -31.37
CA ILE A 368 33.09 -11.61 -30.38
C ILE A 368 33.27 -12.97 -31.08
N LYS A 369 32.40 -13.32 -32.03
CA LYS A 369 32.52 -14.58 -32.80
C LYS A 369 33.83 -14.66 -33.60
N GLN A 370 34.25 -13.56 -34.24
CA GLN A 370 35.54 -13.50 -34.95
C GLN A 370 36.74 -13.63 -34.00
N SER A 371 36.61 -13.14 -32.76
CA SER A 371 37.66 -13.29 -31.74
C SER A 371 37.74 -14.72 -31.20
N GLU A 372 36.61 -15.41 -31.04
CA GLU A 372 36.56 -16.82 -30.61
C GLU A 372 37.11 -17.78 -31.69
N ASP A 373 36.89 -17.50 -32.97
CA ASP A 373 37.47 -18.27 -34.09
C ASP A 373 38.99 -18.07 -34.25
N SER A 374 39.56 -17.01 -33.67
CA SER A 374 41.01 -16.74 -33.67
C SER A 374 41.72 -17.45 -32.50
N SER A 375 41.64 -18.79 -32.47
CA SER A 375 42.17 -19.70 -31.43
C SER A 375 43.71 -19.72 -31.25
N SER A 376 44.45 -18.63 -31.49
CA SER A 376 45.91 -18.64 -31.22
C SER A 376 46.56 -17.31 -30.85
N LYS A 377 45.81 -16.22 -30.62
CA LYS A 377 46.36 -15.02 -29.99
C LYS A 377 45.34 -14.38 -29.05
N ASN A 378 45.19 -14.98 -27.88
CA ASN A 378 44.78 -14.25 -26.68
C ASN A 378 45.89 -13.24 -26.36
N LEU A 379 45.85 -12.08 -27.02
CA LEU A 379 46.57 -10.89 -26.62
C LEU A 379 46.04 -10.50 -25.25
N SER A 380 46.73 -10.98 -24.23
CA SER A 380 46.67 -10.43 -22.89
C SER A 380 46.81 -8.90 -23.03
N LEU A 381 45.79 -8.15 -22.63
CA LEU A 381 45.83 -6.68 -22.53
C LEU A 381 46.96 -6.19 -21.59
N MET A 382 47.67 -7.10 -20.92
CA MET A 382 48.91 -6.86 -20.18
C MET A 382 50.15 -6.76 -21.07
N ASP A 383 50.14 -7.35 -22.28
CA ASP A 383 51.34 -7.59 -23.09
C ASP A 383 51.60 -6.51 -24.16
N SER A 384 50.70 -5.52 -24.30
CA SER A 384 50.92 -4.34 -25.17
C SER A 384 51.40 -3.09 -24.42
N VAL A 385 51.67 -3.18 -23.12
CA VAL A 385 52.17 -2.03 -22.33
C VAL A 385 53.64 -2.20 -21.94
N LEU A 386 54.27 -3.36 -22.20
CA LEU A 386 55.63 -3.63 -21.71
C LEU A 386 56.77 -3.21 -22.66
N VAL A 387 56.49 -2.57 -23.79
CA VAL A 387 57.55 -2.12 -24.72
C VAL A 387 57.21 -0.74 -25.29
N GLY A 388 57.55 0.31 -24.54
CA GLY A 388 57.48 1.70 -25.01
C GLY A 388 57.97 2.72 -23.98
N ASP A 389 59.21 3.19 -24.16
CA ASP A 389 59.90 4.33 -23.55
C ASP A 389 60.17 4.39 -22.03
N PRO A 390 61.43 4.15 -21.58
CA PRO A 390 61.87 4.39 -20.21
C PRO A 390 62.39 5.84 -20.02
N LEU A 391 61.62 6.86 -20.42
CA LEU A 391 62.09 8.25 -20.37
C LEU A 391 61.15 9.27 -19.73
N PHE A 392 60.07 8.85 -19.06
CA PHE A 392 59.31 9.74 -18.19
C PHE A 392 59.06 9.13 -16.81
N ASN A 393 59.46 9.91 -15.80
CA ASN A 393 59.31 9.65 -14.39
C ASN A 393 57.92 9.13 -14.03
N GLY A 394 57.91 8.09 -13.19
CA GLY A 394 56.70 7.44 -12.73
C GLY A 394 55.73 8.38 -12.05
N ASP A 395 54.50 8.38 -12.55
CA ASP A 395 53.34 8.53 -11.70
C ASP A 395 52.54 7.24 -11.85
N LYS A 396 52.50 6.45 -10.77
CA LYS A 396 51.74 5.19 -10.72
C LYS A 396 50.27 5.54 -10.84
N ILE A 397 49.69 5.36 -12.03
CA ILE A 397 48.24 5.40 -12.19
C ILE A 397 47.67 4.08 -11.67
N ASP A 398 47.54 3.95 -10.35
CA ASP A 398 46.66 2.97 -9.71
C ASP A 398 45.22 3.48 -9.86
N LYS A 399 44.66 3.39 -11.07
CA LYS A 399 43.20 3.39 -11.25
C LYS A 399 42.80 1.98 -11.59
N GLN A 400 42.21 1.29 -10.61
CA GLN A 400 41.38 0.12 -10.86
C GLN A 400 40.41 0.48 -11.98
N VAL A 401 40.57 -0.17 -13.14
CA VAL A 401 39.57 -0.13 -14.21
C VAL A 401 38.34 -0.82 -13.64
N VAL A 402 37.41 -0.04 -13.11
CA VAL A 402 36.10 -0.54 -12.70
C VAL A 402 35.36 -0.92 -13.97
N ASN A 403 35.45 -2.20 -14.33
CA ASN A 403 34.73 -2.83 -15.44
C ASN A 403 33.23 -2.92 -15.09
N ASP A 404 32.54 -1.79 -15.00
CA ASP A 404 31.08 -1.78 -14.93
C ASP A 404 30.53 -2.03 -16.35
N PRO A 405 29.93 -3.19 -16.62
CA PRO A 405 29.42 -3.52 -17.94
C PRO A 405 28.37 -2.51 -18.42
N LYS A 406 27.65 -1.85 -17.50
CA LYS A 406 26.66 -0.82 -17.83
C LYS A 406 27.32 0.47 -18.29
N ALA A 407 28.43 0.86 -17.68
CA ALA A 407 29.19 2.05 -18.07
C ALA A 407 29.88 1.84 -19.43
N ILE A 408 30.43 0.64 -19.67
CA ILE A 408 31.08 0.28 -20.94
C ILE A 408 30.06 0.23 -22.08
N ALA A 409 28.90 -0.40 -21.87
CA ALA A 409 27.84 -0.42 -22.87
C ALA A 409 27.34 1.00 -23.20
N LYS A 410 27.20 1.87 -22.19
CA LYS A 410 26.81 3.27 -22.41
C LYS A 410 27.88 4.04 -23.21
N ALA A 411 29.15 3.89 -22.85
CA ALA A 411 30.26 4.53 -23.56
C ALA A 411 30.39 4.03 -25.02
N ALA A 412 30.20 2.73 -25.26
CA ALA A 412 30.22 2.15 -26.60
C ALA A 412 29.07 2.68 -27.48
N ILE A 413 27.85 2.76 -26.94
CA ILE A 413 26.69 3.35 -27.63
C ILE A 413 26.94 4.82 -27.95
N GLU A 414 27.52 5.58 -27.02
CA GLU A 414 27.81 7.00 -27.20
C GLU A 414 28.91 7.26 -28.23
N ALA A 415 29.98 6.47 -28.21
CA ALA A 415 31.04 6.50 -29.22
C ALA A 415 30.53 6.13 -30.62
N TYR A 416 29.67 5.11 -30.73
CA TYR A 416 29.04 4.74 -32.00
C TYR A 416 28.12 5.84 -32.54
N LYS A 417 27.35 6.50 -31.66
CA LYS A 417 26.53 7.66 -32.02
C LYS A 417 27.37 8.86 -32.48
N ALA A 418 28.53 9.09 -31.87
CA ALA A 418 29.46 10.16 -32.27
C ALA A 418 30.08 9.86 -33.65
N GLY A 419 30.60 8.65 -33.86
CA GLY A 419 31.19 8.26 -35.14
C GLY A 419 30.22 8.35 -36.32
N ARG A 420 28.94 8.03 -36.12
CA ARG A 420 27.92 8.16 -37.18
C ARG A 420 27.52 9.61 -37.49
N LYS A 421 27.70 10.54 -36.54
CA LYS A 421 27.52 11.99 -36.78
C LYS A 421 28.70 12.57 -37.56
N ASP A 422 29.93 12.14 -37.23
CA ASP A 422 31.14 12.60 -37.92
C ASP A 422 31.21 12.10 -39.36
N VAL A 423 30.76 10.86 -39.64
CA VAL A 423 30.64 10.34 -41.02
C VAL A 423 29.59 11.11 -41.83
N LYS A 424 28.43 11.46 -41.23
CA LYS A 424 27.42 12.30 -41.90
C LYS A 424 27.89 13.72 -42.14
N ALA A 425 28.73 14.29 -41.27
CA ALA A 425 29.32 15.61 -41.45
C ALA A 425 30.40 15.58 -42.54
N ALA A 426 31.20 14.52 -42.62
CA ALA A 426 32.22 14.34 -43.66
C ALA A 426 31.62 14.06 -45.05
N GLU A 427 30.47 13.39 -45.15
CA GLU A 427 29.73 13.22 -46.43
C GLU A 427 29.06 14.51 -46.94
N LEU A 428 28.85 15.52 -46.09
CA LEU A 428 28.27 16.82 -46.45
C LEU A 428 29.30 17.86 -46.91
N ASP A 429 30.60 17.56 -46.79
CA ASP A 429 31.73 18.44 -47.13
C ASP A 429 32.47 18.02 -48.43
N PHE A 430 31.84 17.15 -49.25
CA PHE A 430 32.28 16.79 -50.60
C PHE A 430 31.33 17.26 -51.70
#